data_AF-A0A3D9AIF8-F1
#
_entry.id   AF-A0A3D9AIF8-F1
#
_cell.length_a   1.000
_cell.length_b   1.000
_cell.length_c   1.000
_cell.angle_alpha   90.00
_cell.angle_beta   90.00
_cell.angle_gamma   90.00
#
_symmetry.space_group_name_H-M   'P 1'
#
loop_
_entity.id
_entity.type
_entity.pdbx_description
1 polymer ?
#
loop_
_entity_poly.entity_id
_entity_poly.type
_entity_poly.pdbx_seq_one_letter_code
_entity_poly.pdbx_strand_id
1 'polypeptide(L)'
;MTDKKYSTADMASELGKNERTIRRWISDLISIEGGKYTLSEEVAELLRKKSSADTITDTLRTPADIQENEEFPYIEYFTEEEYEEFKKRITEYPFLKEQIENSKEYLKAMENQIEYFRTSYNKQLEIHENLVHSVKNFSDNLIQRNFIEAKEKGLDS
;
A
#
# COMPACT_ATOMS: atom_id res chain seq x y z
N MET A 1 18.54 23.51 -6.28
CA MET A 1 18.84 24.24 -7.55
C MET A 1 18.38 23.36 -8.71
N THR A 2 17.75 23.91 -9.74
CA THR A 2 17.31 23.13 -10.90
C THR A 2 18.52 22.66 -11.72
N ASP A 3 18.70 21.35 -11.86
CA ASP A 3 19.74 20.74 -12.71
C ASP A 3 19.51 21.10 -14.18
N LYS A 4 20.29 22.06 -14.69
CA LYS A 4 20.24 22.45 -16.10
C LYS A 4 20.94 21.38 -16.93
N LYS A 5 20.18 20.71 -17.81
CA LYS A 5 20.71 19.69 -18.73
C LYS A 5 21.20 20.36 -20.00
N TYR A 6 22.37 19.95 -20.48
CA TYR A 6 22.98 20.43 -21.73
C TYR A 6 23.05 19.30 -22.75
N SER A 7 22.68 19.59 -24.00
CA SER A 7 22.88 18.66 -25.12
C SER A 7 24.28 18.82 -25.74
N THR A 8 24.70 17.87 -26.57
CA THR A 8 25.95 17.96 -27.34
C THR A 8 25.98 19.18 -28.27
N ALA A 9 24.83 19.62 -28.77
CA ALA A 9 24.70 20.81 -29.61
C ALA A 9 24.85 22.12 -28.81
N ASP A 10 24.35 22.14 -27.56
CA ASP A 10 24.50 23.29 -26.66
C ASP A 10 25.97 23.49 -26.29
N MET A 11 26.65 22.41 -25.91
CA MET A 11 28.08 22.44 -25.59
C MET A 11 28.94 22.79 -26.81
N ALA A 12 28.51 22.40 -28.02
CA ALA A 12 29.19 22.75 -29.27
C ALA A 12 29.19 24.25 -29.51
N SER A 13 28.02 24.86 -29.29
CA SER A 13 27.82 26.30 -29.44
C SER A 13 28.59 27.09 -28.38
N GLU A 14 28.59 26.62 -27.13
CA GLU A 14 29.26 27.29 -26.00
C GLU A 14 30.79 27.22 -26.10
N LEU A 15 31.34 26.08 -26.51
CA LEU A 15 32.79 25.88 -26.61
C LEU A 15 33.37 26.28 -27.99
N GLY A 16 32.52 26.71 -28.92
CA GLY A 16 32.92 27.06 -30.30
C GLY A 16 33.54 25.87 -31.06
N LYS A 17 33.08 24.65 -30.79
CA LYS A 17 33.57 23.41 -31.39
C LYS A 17 32.47 22.69 -32.18
N ASN A 18 32.86 21.79 -33.07
CA ASN A 18 31.90 20.93 -33.75
C ASN A 18 31.37 19.87 -32.77
N GLU A 19 30.07 19.56 -32.87
CA GLU A 19 29.40 18.50 -32.12
C GLU A 19 30.14 17.15 -32.21
N ARG A 20 30.73 16.83 -33.37
CA ARG A 20 31.54 15.61 -33.55
C ARG A 20 32.74 15.56 -32.61
N THR A 21 33.39 16.69 -32.37
CA THR A 21 34.55 16.80 -31.47
C THR A 21 34.13 16.56 -30.03
N ILE A 22 32.96 17.08 -29.63
CA ILE A 22 32.42 16.89 -28.28
C ILE A 22 32.02 15.44 -28.05
N ARG A 23 31.36 14.80 -29.03
CA ARG A 23 31.04 13.37 -28.95
C ARG A 23 32.29 12.52 -28.77
N ARG A 24 33.38 12.85 -29.49
CA ARG A 24 34.67 12.16 -29.34
C ARG A 24 35.24 12.32 -27.93
N TRP A 25 35.27 13.54 -27.40
CA TRP A 25 35.74 13.77 -26.03
C TRP A 25 34.90 13.02 -24.99
N ILE A 26 33.57 12.98 -25.17
CA ILE A 26 32.70 12.19 -24.30
C ILE A 26 33.05 10.70 -24.39
N SER A 27 33.34 10.18 -25.59
CA SER A 27 33.79 8.78 -25.77
C SER A 27 35.15 8.49 -25.15
N ASP A 28 36.07 9.47 -25.14
CA ASP A 28 37.37 9.35 -24.46
C ASP A 28 37.21 9.34 -22.94
N LEU A 29 36.19 10.04 -22.43
CA LEU A 29 35.89 10.14 -21.00
C LEU A 29 35.03 8.97 -20.47
N ILE A 30 34.13 8.45 -21.30
CA ILE A 30 33.14 7.41 -20.97
C ILE A 30 33.00 6.46 -22.16
N SER A 31 33.30 5.19 -21.94
CA SER A 31 33.07 4.12 -22.92
C SER A 31 32.18 3.01 -22.35
N ILE A 32 31.46 2.32 -23.24
CA ILE A 32 30.56 1.22 -22.90
C ILE A 32 31.10 -0.03 -23.59
N GLU A 33 31.65 -0.96 -22.81
CA GLU A 33 32.16 -2.24 -23.31
C GLU A 33 31.39 -3.38 -22.63
N GLY A 34 30.72 -4.22 -23.42
CA GLY A 34 30.04 -5.42 -22.90
C GLY A 34 28.93 -5.14 -21.87
N GLY A 35 28.31 -3.95 -21.91
CA GLY A 35 27.29 -3.53 -20.94
C GLY A 35 27.86 -2.95 -19.64
N LYS A 36 29.18 -2.76 -19.54
CA LYS A 36 29.83 -2.07 -18.42
C LYS A 36 30.30 -0.69 -18.86
N TYR A 37 30.14 0.30 -17.98
CA TYR A 37 30.68 1.64 -18.16
C TYR A 37 32.12 1.68 -17.66
N THR A 38 33.03 2.14 -18.51
CA THR A 38 34.42 2.45 -18.18
C THR A 38 34.59 3.96 -18.22
N LEU A 39 35.18 4.52 -17.16
CA LEU A 39 35.29 5.95 -16.93
C LEU A 39 36.77 6.34 -16.83
N SER A 40 37.12 7.52 -17.35
CA SER A 40 38.41 8.15 -17.08
C SER A 40 38.54 8.63 -15.63
N GLU A 41 39.77 8.81 -15.15
CA GLU A 41 40.04 9.27 -13.77
C GLU A 41 39.37 10.61 -13.47
N GLU A 42 39.34 11.54 -14.43
CA GLU A 42 38.70 12.86 -14.28
C GLU A 42 37.20 12.74 -13.97
N VAL A 43 36.49 11.83 -14.67
CA VAL A 43 35.07 11.57 -14.42
C VAL A 43 34.89 10.83 -13.09
N ALA A 44 35.81 9.94 -12.73
CA ALA A 44 35.79 9.24 -11.45
C ALA A 44 35.98 10.22 -10.27
N GLU A 45 36.88 11.18 -10.36
CA GLU A 45 37.08 12.23 -9.36
C GLU A 45 35.85 13.13 -9.19
N LEU A 46 35.20 13.51 -10.31
CA LEU A 46 33.94 14.25 -10.27
C LEU A 46 32.82 13.47 -9.58
N LEU A 47 32.73 12.15 -9.83
CA LEU A 47 31.76 11.28 -9.17
C LEU A 47 32.08 11.08 -7.68
N ARG A 48 33.35 10.94 -7.30
CA ARG A 48 33.79 10.89 -5.89
C ARG A 48 33.40 12.18 -5.16
N LYS A 49 33.68 13.34 -5.75
CA LYS A 49 33.30 14.65 -5.19
C LYS A 49 31.78 14.81 -5.07
N LYS A 50 31.02 14.34 -6.06
CA LYS A 50 29.55 14.33 -5.99
C LYS A 50 29.05 13.42 -4.87
N SER A 51 29.64 12.24 -4.72
CA SER A 51 29.34 11.31 -3.61
C SER A 51 29.64 11.94 -2.24
N SER A 52 30.72 12.72 -2.11
CA SER A 52 31.06 13.46 -0.87
C SER A 52 30.11 14.62 -0.56
N ALA A 53 29.50 15.22 -1.59
CA ALA A 53 28.49 16.27 -1.42
C ALA A 53 27.10 15.69 -1.08
N ASP A 54 26.74 14.55 -1.70
CA ASP A 54 25.49 13.83 -1.40
C ASP A 54 25.52 13.19 0.00
N THR A 55 26.70 12.88 0.54
CA THR A 55 26.85 12.37 1.91
C THR A 55 26.55 13.43 2.98
N ILE A 56 26.63 14.74 2.72
CA ILE A 56 26.17 15.76 3.69
C ILE A 56 24.65 15.66 3.93
N THR A 57 23.90 15.11 2.97
CA THR A 57 22.46 14.86 3.09
C THR A 57 22.08 13.42 3.45
N ASP A 58 23.04 12.48 3.43
CA ASP A 58 22.77 11.04 3.60
C ASP A 58 23.65 10.36 4.68
N THR A 59 24.59 11.07 5.32
CA THR A 59 25.36 10.53 6.48
C THR A 59 24.62 10.73 7.79
N LEU A 60 23.42 10.19 7.86
CA LEU A 60 23.02 9.38 9.01
C LEU A 60 23.47 7.93 8.73
N ARG A 61 24.79 7.67 8.66
CA ARG A 61 25.48 6.46 9.15
C ARG A 61 26.86 6.18 8.54
N THR A 62 27.81 6.08 9.47
CA THR A 62 29.10 5.35 9.48
C THR A 62 30.31 6.00 8.79
N PRO A 63 31.28 6.52 9.56
CA PRO A 63 32.61 6.87 9.07
C PRO A 63 33.46 5.61 8.98
N ALA A 64 34.01 5.34 7.80
CA ALA A 64 35.20 4.51 7.64
C ALA A 64 36.21 5.37 6.89
N ASP A 65 36.89 6.24 7.65
CA ASP A 65 38.26 6.72 7.46
C ASP A 65 38.53 7.82 8.50
N ILE A 66 38.62 7.39 9.77
CA ILE A 66 39.25 8.21 10.80
C ILE A 66 40.76 7.95 10.67
N GLN A 67 41.43 8.82 9.91
CA GLN A 67 42.83 9.10 10.18
C GLN A 67 42.94 9.72 11.58
N GLU A 68 44.02 9.32 12.25
CA GLU A 68 44.36 9.58 13.64
C GLU A 68 44.06 11.00 14.14
N ASN A 69 43.60 11.04 15.40
CA ASN A 69 43.31 12.17 16.28
C ASN A 69 41.87 12.67 16.23
N GLU A 70 41.00 12.10 17.08
CA GLU A 70 40.02 12.90 17.82
C GLU A 70 39.61 12.17 19.10
N GLU A 71 39.85 12.83 20.23
CA GLU A 71 39.38 12.47 21.55
C GLU A 71 37.85 12.43 21.58
N PHE A 72 37.33 11.57 22.45
CA PHE A 72 35.94 11.40 22.91
C PHE A 72 35.03 10.40 22.16
N PRO A 73 34.39 9.46 22.90
CA PRO A 73 33.27 8.71 22.39
C PRO A 73 32.07 9.66 22.24
N TYR A 74 31.66 9.96 21.01
CA TYR A 74 30.42 10.71 20.76
C TYR A 74 29.21 9.91 21.28
N ILE A 75 28.71 10.27 22.46
CA ILE A 75 27.47 9.75 23.04
C ILE A 75 26.38 10.78 22.71
N GLU A 76 25.61 10.53 21.65
CA GLU A 76 24.38 11.27 21.40
C GLU A 76 23.32 10.83 22.42
N TYR A 77 22.97 11.73 23.33
CA TYR A 77 21.86 11.55 24.24
C TYR A 77 20.56 11.90 23.50
N PHE A 78 19.51 11.13 23.74
CA PHE A 78 18.16 11.52 23.31
C PHE A 78 17.87 12.93 23.81
N THR A 79 17.25 13.73 22.96
CA THR A 79 16.54 14.92 23.44
C THR A 79 15.41 14.49 24.38
N GLU A 80 15.01 15.39 25.28
CA GLU A 80 13.93 15.10 26.24
C GLU A 80 12.63 14.67 25.55
N GLU A 81 12.33 15.28 24.40
CA GLU A 81 11.20 14.93 23.54
C GLU A 81 11.31 13.51 22.97
N GLU A 82 12.48 13.14 22.42
CA GLU A 82 12.70 11.81 21.88
C GLU A 82 12.67 10.72 22.96
N TYR A 83 13.15 11.03 24.17
CA TYR A 83 13.11 10.09 25.28
C TYR A 83 11.68 9.81 25.74
N GLU A 84 10.85 10.85 25.85
CA GLU A 84 9.42 10.68 26.18
C GLU A 84 8.65 9.98 25.05
N GLU A 85 8.96 10.27 23.78
CA GLU A 85 8.39 9.50 22.66
C GLU A 85 8.81 8.03 22.70
N PHE A 86 10.08 7.75 22.98
CA PHE A 86 10.58 6.38 23.07
C PHE A 86 9.89 5.61 24.19
N LYS A 87 9.76 6.23 25.36
CA LYS A 87 9.03 5.68 26.50
C LYS A 87 7.56 5.43 26.16
N LYS A 88 6.91 6.35 25.45
CA LYS A 88 5.54 6.18 24.94
C LYS A 88 5.42 5.00 23.97
N ARG A 89 6.39 4.84 23.06
CA ARG A 89 6.43 3.71 22.11
C ARG A 89 6.65 2.36 22.80
N ILE A 90 7.39 2.31 23.90
CA ILE A 90 7.57 1.06 24.66
C ILE A 90 6.31 0.71 25.47
N THR A 91 5.63 1.70 26.04
CA THR A 91 4.58 1.46 27.03
C THR A 91 3.18 1.49 26.43
N GLU A 92 2.85 2.49 25.61
CA GLU A 92 1.48 2.72 25.13
C GLU A 92 1.20 2.03 23.81
N TYR A 93 2.17 1.99 22.89
CA TYR A 93 1.96 1.45 21.55
C TYR A 93 1.64 -0.06 21.53
N PRO A 94 2.28 -0.92 22.35
CA PRO A 94 1.91 -2.34 22.40
C PRO A 94 0.48 -2.53 22.88
N PHE A 95 0.07 -1.78 23.91
CA PHE A 95 -1.29 -1.81 24.43
C PHE A 95 -2.30 -1.34 23.39
N LEU A 96 -2.02 -0.24 22.69
CA LEU A 96 -2.88 0.27 21.63
C LEU A 96 -3.00 -0.73 20.47
N LYS A 97 -1.89 -1.38 20.10
CA LYS A 97 -1.87 -2.42 19.06
C LYS A 97 -2.72 -3.62 19.47
N GLU A 98 -2.61 -4.08 20.70
CA GLU A 98 -3.44 -5.16 21.25
C GLU A 98 -4.92 -4.78 21.26
N GLN A 99 -5.26 -3.57 21.69
CA GLN A 99 -6.63 -3.07 21.67
C GLN A 99 -7.21 -3.02 20.25
N ILE A 100 -6.41 -2.57 19.27
CA ILE A 100 -6.82 -2.57 17.87
C ILE A 100 -7.07 -4.00 17.39
N GLU A 101 -6.19 -4.95 17.71
CA GLU A 101 -6.36 -6.33 17.27
C GLU A 101 -7.60 -6.98 17.90
N ASN A 102 -7.81 -6.81 19.21
CA ASN A 102 -9.01 -7.26 19.90
C ASN A 102 -10.28 -6.65 19.27
N SER A 103 -10.24 -5.37 18.89
CA SER A 103 -11.37 -4.72 18.24
C SER A 103 -11.69 -5.31 16.86
N LYS A 104 -10.67 -5.71 16.09
CA LYS A 104 -10.87 -6.39 14.80
C LYS A 104 -11.48 -7.77 14.97
N GLU A 105 -11.01 -8.53 15.95
CA GLU A 105 -11.59 -9.85 16.24
C GLU A 105 -13.06 -9.74 16.64
N TYR A 106 -13.39 -8.75 17.46
CA TYR A 106 -14.77 -8.47 17.85
C TYR A 106 -15.65 -8.09 16.64
N LEU A 107 -15.15 -7.20 15.75
CA LEU A 107 -15.87 -6.82 14.53
C LEU A 107 -16.12 -8.05 13.64
N LYS A 108 -15.11 -8.90 13.45
CA LYS A 108 -15.25 -10.14 12.67
C LYS A 108 -16.28 -11.09 13.28
N ALA A 109 -16.33 -11.20 14.61
CA ALA A 109 -17.35 -12.00 15.29
C ALA A 109 -18.75 -11.43 15.05
N MET A 110 -18.93 -10.11 15.10
CA MET A 110 -20.20 -9.46 14.78
C MET A 110 -20.62 -9.66 13.33
N GLU A 111 -19.69 -9.55 12.38
CA GLU A 111 -19.97 -9.81 10.96
C GLU A 111 -20.51 -11.23 10.74
N ASN A 112 -19.87 -12.22 11.34
CA ASN A 112 -20.33 -13.61 11.29
C ASN A 112 -21.72 -13.78 11.90
N GLN A 113 -22.01 -13.11 13.02
CA GLN A 113 -23.33 -13.14 13.64
C GLN A 113 -24.40 -12.51 12.73
N ILE A 114 -24.09 -11.39 12.09
CA ILE A 114 -24.99 -10.73 11.14
C ILE A 114 -25.28 -11.64 9.95
N GLU A 115 -24.27 -12.29 9.40
CA GLU A 115 -24.44 -13.23 8.29
C GLU A 115 -25.31 -14.43 8.68
N TYR A 116 -25.07 -14.99 9.88
CA TYR A 116 -25.91 -16.05 10.43
C TYR A 116 -27.37 -15.61 10.56
N PHE A 117 -27.63 -14.43 11.14
CA PHE A 117 -28.99 -13.92 11.30
C PHE A 117 -29.66 -13.64 9.96
N ARG A 118 -28.93 -13.07 8.99
CA ARG A 118 -29.44 -12.84 7.63
C ARG A 118 -29.86 -14.16 6.97
N THR A 119 -29.02 -15.18 7.08
CA THR A 119 -29.32 -16.51 6.51
C THR A 119 -30.50 -17.16 7.20
N SER A 120 -30.57 -17.09 8.53
CA SER A 120 -31.67 -17.62 9.32
C SER A 120 -33.00 -16.93 8.98
N TYR A 121 -32.98 -15.60 8.86
CA TYR A 121 -34.14 -14.81 8.48
C TYR A 121 -34.63 -15.15 7.08
N ASN A 122 -33.73 -15.27 6.10
CA ASN A 122 -34.09 -15.69 4.74
C ASN A 122 -34.76 -17.07 4.72
N LYS A 123 -34.24 -18.03 5.50
CA LYS A 123 -34.86 -19.35 5.63
C LYS A 123 -36.24 -19.27 6.28
N GLN A 124 -36.41 -18.42 7.30
CA GLN A 124 -37.70 -18.22 7.93
C GLN A 124 -38.71 -17.60 6.95
N LEU A 125 -38.27 -16.64 6.12
CA LEU A 125 -39.09 -16.04 5.08
C LEU A 125 -39.56 -17.09 4.06
N GLU A 126 -38.66 -17.93 3.57
CA GLU A 126 -38.98 -19.02 2.64
C GLU A 126 -40.03 -19.98 3.23
N ILE A 127 -39.90 -20.35 4.52
CA ILE A 127 -40.88 -21.19 5.21
C ILE A 127 -42.26 -20.51 5.25
N HIS A 128 -42.31 -19.21 5.57
CA HIS A 128 -43.57 -18.46 5.60
C HIS A 128 -44.21 -18.33 4.22
N GLU A 129 -43.42 -18.06 3.18
CA GLU A 129 -43.91 -18.01 1.80
C GLU A 129 -44.52 -19.36 1.37
N ASN A 130 -43.83 -20.46 1.68
CA ASN A 130 -44.32 -21.81 1.41
C ASN A 130 -45.61 -22.12 2.19
N LEU A 131 -45.70 -21.68 3.45
CA LEU A 131 -46.92 -21.84 4.25
C LEU A 131 -48.09 -21.06 3.65
N VAL A 132 -47.88 -19.79 3.28
CA VAL A 132 -48.91 -18.97 2.63
C VAL A 132 -49.38 -19.62 1.34
N HIS A 133 -48.46 -20.14 0.53
CA HIS A 133 -48.80 -20.86 -0.69
C HIS A 133 -49.62 -22.13 -0.41
N SER A 134 -49.23 -22.91 0.59
CA SER A 134 -49.94 -24.12 1.01
C SER A 134 -51.37 -23.80 1.49
N VAL A 135 -51.54 -22.77 2.31
CA VAL A 135 -52.85 -22.31 2.81
C VAL A 135 -53.73 -21.84 1.66
N LYS A 136 -53.16 -21.09 0.70
CA LYS A 136 -53.90 -20.66 -0.49
C LYS A 136 -54.38 -21.87 -1.31
N ASN A 137 -53.48 -22.81 -1.61
CA ASN A 137 -53.84 -24.02 -2.35
C ASN A 137 -54.92 -24.83 -1.62
N PHE A 138 -54.83 -24.95 -0.29
CA PHE A 138 -55.85 -25.62 0.50
C PHE A 138 -57.20 -24.91 0.41
N SER A 139 -57.23 -23.58 0.55
CA SER A 139 -58.43 -22.76 0.39
C SER A 139 -59.06 -22.92 -1.00
N ASP A 140 -58.24 -22.84 -2.06
CA ASP A 140 -58.72 -23.00 -3.44
C ASP A 140 -59.33 -24.39 -3.67
N ASN A 141 -58.69 -25.44 -3.13
CA ASN A 141 -59.22 -26.80 -3.18
C ASN A 141 -60.56 -26.94 -2.43
N LEU A 142 -60.71 -26.31 -1.25
CA LEU A 142 -61.97 -26.31 -0.53
C LEU A 142 -63.08 -25.60 -1.30
N ILE A 143 -62.77 -24.45 -1.90
CA ILE A 143 -63.73 -23.71 -2.74
C ILE A 143 -64.18 -24.58 -3.91
N GLN A 144 -63.24 -25.22 -4.61
CA GLN A 144 -63.55 -26.12 -5.72
C GLN A 144 -64.42 -27.30 -5.27
N ARG A 145 -64.08 -27.96 -4.15
CA ARG A 145 -64.88 -29.06 -3.60
C ARG A 145 -66.28 -28.62 -3.21
N ASN A 146 -66.39 -27.50 -2.51
CA ASN A 146 -67.69 -26.94 -2.11
C ASN A 146 -68.54 -26.58 -3.33
N PHE A 147 -67.93 -26.04 -4.38
CA PHE A 147 -68.62 -25.74 -5.64
C PHE A 147 -69.15 -27.02 -6.32
N ILE A 148 -68.32 -28.06 -6.41
CA ILE A 148 -68.73 -29.37 -6.95
C ILE A 148 -69.87 -29.95 -6.11
N GLU A 149 -69.74 -29.94 -4.79
CA GLU A 149 -70.76 -30.48 -3.88
C GLU A 149 -72.08 -29.70 -3.96
N ALA A 150 -72.04 -28.36 -4.06
CA ALA A 150 -73.22 -27.54 -4.24
C ALA A 150 -73.91 -27.83 -5.59
N LYS A 151 -73.14 -28.01 -6.67
CA LYS A 151 -73.64 -28.44 -7.99
C LYS A 151 -74.32 -29.81 -7.91
N GLU A 152 -73.66 -30.80 -7.30
CA GLU A 152 -74.19 -32.17 -7.16
C GLU A 152 -75.48 -32.23 -6.33
N LYS A 153 -75.59 -31.37 -5.31
CA LYS A 153 -76.77 -31.30 -4.43
C LYS A 153 -77.88 -30.38 -4.94
N GLY A 154 -77.68 -29.67 -6.05
CA GLY A 154 -78.64 -28.69 -6.57
C GLY A 154 -78.80 -27.45 -5.67
N LEU A 155 -77.80 -27.15 -4.83
CA LEU A 155 -77.79 -25.99 -3.92
C LEU A 155 -77.21 -24.71 -4.57
N ASP A 156 -76.91 -24.76 -5.87
CA ASP A 156 -76.30 -23.70 -6.68
C ASP A 156 -77.32 -22.70 -7.30
N SER A 157 -78.61 -22.84 -6.94
CA SER A 157 -79.70 -21.97 -7.41
C SER A 157 -79.81 -20.63 -6.68
#